data_AF-A0AAD5B485-F1
#
_entry.id   AF-A0AAD5B485-F1
#
_cell.length_a   1.000
_cell.length_b   1.000
_cell.length_c   1.000
_cell.angle_alpha   90.00
_cell.angle_beta   90.00
_cell.angle_gamma   90.00
#
_symmetry.space_group_name_H-M   'P 1'
#
loop_
_entity.id
_entity.type
_entity.pdbx_description
1 polymer ?
#
loop_
_entity_poly.entity_id
_entity_poly.type
_entity_poly.pdbx_seq_one_letter_code
_entity_poly.pdbx_strand_id
1 'polypeptide(L)'
;MKEKAEVLYSIVSWGSVQLDGMGQMQPAGPLYNIDCSEGSMCKLHLPHCEINSDKNQTELAVAHFSDGNVEIIQPLEVTETHVIIDINNLSLFGLIMKIFFEDKPIKAQVLLFYKEILETTKKKKLHMHLLPHNVPVIEVTCFN
;
A
#
# COMPACT_ATOMS: atom_id res chain seq x y z
N MET A 1 -7.46 -27.27 -10.19
CA MET A 1 -6.29 -26.84 -10.99
C MET A 1 -6.05 -25.37 -10.70
N LYS A 2 -4.80 -24.89 -10.75
CA LYS A 2 -4.52 -23.44 -10.74
C LYS A 2 -4.45 -23.00 -12.21
N GLU A 3 -5.45 -22.26 -12.65
CA GLU A 3 -5.47 -21.65 -13.98
C GLU A 3 -4.73 -20.31 -13.91
N LYS A 4 -4.11 -19.91 -15.02
CA LYS A 4 -3.43 -18.62 -15.12
C LYS A 4 -4.46 -17.60 -15.58
N ALA A 5 -4.76 -16.65 -14.71
CA ALA A 5 -5.61 -15.51 -15.03
C ALA A 5 -4.77 -14.24 -15.20
N GLU A 6 -5.25 -13.32 -16.03
CA GLU A 6 -4.71 -11.97 -16.16
C GLU A 6 -5.45 -11.03 -15.19
N VAL A 7 -4.69 -10.28 -14.40
CA VAL A 7 -5.22 -9.27 -13.47
C VAL A 7 -4.77 -7.90 -13.95
N LEU A 8 -5.73 -7.02 -14.17
CA LEU A 8 -5.50 -5.61 -14.46
C LEU A 8 -5.67 -4.82 -13.17
N TYR A 9 -4.74 -3.91 -12.89
CA TYR A 9 -4.89 -3.00 -11.76
C TYR A 9 -4.42 -1.59 -12.09
N SER A 10 -5.00 -0.60 -11.41
CA SER A 10 -4.52 0.77 -11.40
C SER A 10 -4.58 1.37 -10.00
N ILE A 11 -3.70 2.33 -9.72
CA ILE A 11 -3.74 3.11 -8.49
C ILE A 11 -4.58 4.35 -8.74
N VAL A 12 -5.60 4.56 -7.92
CA VAL A 12 -6.51 5.69 -8.00
C VAL A 12 -6.51 6.47 -6.69
N SER A 13 -7.01 7.71 -6.73
CA SER A 13 -7.12 8.55 -5.54
C SER A 13 -8.34 8.18 -4.70
N TRP A 14 -8.21 8.35 -3.39
CA TRP A 14 -9.36 8.40 -2.49
C TRP A 14 -10.17 9.68 -2.78
N GLY A 15 -11.42 9.53 -3.21
CA GLY A 15 -12.34 10.64 -3.42
C GLY A 15 -13.18 10.95 -2.18
N SER A 16 -13.89 12.08 -2.18
CA SER A 16 -14.72 12.49 -1.05
C SER A 16 -15.81 11.48 -0.72
N VAL A 17 -16.47 10.91 -1.75
CA VAL A 17 -17.51 9.89 -1.59
C VAL A 17 -16.95 8.63 -0.90
N GLN A 18 -15.71 8.24 -1.22
CA GLN A 18 -15.06 7.09 -0.60
C GLN A 18 -14.77 7.35 0.88
N LEU A 19 -14.44 8.58 1.24
CA LEU A 19 -14.07 8.96 2.61
C LEU A 19 -15.30 9.11 3.53
N ASP A 20 -16.43 9.59 3.01
CA ASP A 20 -17.65 9.82 3.80
C ASP A 20 -18.21 8.53 4.44
N GLY A 21 -17.96 7.37 3.83
CA GLY A 21 -18.41 6.06 4.32
C GLY A 21 -17.50 5.37 5.35
N MET A 22 -16.34 5.95 5.68
CA MET A 22 -15.29 5.29 6.47
C MET A 22 -15.36 5.54 7.98
N GLY A 23 -16.31 6.36 8.45
CA GLY A 23 -16.51 6.62 9.88
C GLY A 23 -15.25 7.17 10.56
N GLN A 24 -14.74 6.47 11.58
CA GLN A 24 -13.52 6.84 12.31
C GLN A 24 -12.24 6.20 11.73
N MET A 25 -12.28 5.78 10.47
CA MET A 25 -11.13 5.22 9.76
C MET A 25 -10.60 6.20 8.70
N GLN A 26 -9.29 6.14 8.48
CA GLN A 26 -8.56 6.91 7.47
C GLN A 26 -7.83 5.97 6.51
N PRO A 27 -7.54 6.42 5.28
CA PRO A 27 -6.67 5.68 4.38
C PRO A 27 -5.31 5.37 5.00
N ALA A 28 -4.83 4.14 4.80
CA ALA A 28 -3.52 3.65 5.22
C ALA A 28 -2.63 3.26 4.03
N GLY A 29 -2.99 3.72 2.83
CA GLY A 29 -2.25 3.41 1.61
C GLY A 29 -2.98 3.85 0.33
N PRO A 30 -2.48 3.44 -0.85
CA PRO A 30 -3.16 3.67 -2.12
C PRO A 30 -4.50 2.93 -2.22
N LEU A 31 -5.39 3.44 -3.07
CA LEU A 31 -6.61 2.74 -3.48
C LEU A 31 -6.33 2.03 -4.80
N TYR A 32 -6.59 0.73 -4.87
CA TYR A 32 -6.34 -0.10 -6.03
C TYR A 32 -7.66 -0.43 -6.72
N ASN A 33 -7.79 -0.08 -7.99
CA ASN A 33 -8.85 -0.59 -8.85
C ASN A 33 -8.37 -1.88 -9.48
N ILE A 34 -8.97 -3.01 -9.12
CA ILE A 34 -8.55 -4.34 -9.53
C ILE A 34 -9.67 -4.97 -10.35
N ASP A 35 -9.31 -5.51 -11.52
CA ASP A 35 -10.21 -6.21 -12.43
C ASP A 35 -9.53 -7.48 -12.96
N CYS A 36 -10.30 -8.50 -13.30
CA CYS A 36 -9.83 -9.78 -13.82
C CYS A 36 -10.86 -10.34 -14.79
N SER A 37 -10.38 -10.76 -15.96
CA SER A 37 -11.20 -11.33 -17.02
C SER A 37 -11.78 -12.72 -16.68
N GLU A 38 -11.18 -13.43 -15.72
CA GLU A 38 -11.56 -14.79 -15.32
C GLU A 38 -12.10 -14.76 -13.87
N GLY A 39 -13.42 -14.61 -13.74
CA GLY A 39 -14.12 -14.36 -12.47
C GLY A 39 -14.06 -15.52 -11.47
N SER A 40 -13.00 -15.55 -10.65
CA SER A 40 -12.86 -16.52 -9.56
C SER A 40 -12.31 -15.90 -8.29
N MET A 41 -12.71 -16.49 -7.15
CA MET A 41 -12.33 -16.03 -5.81
C MET A 41 -10.82 -16.02 -5.66
N CYS A 42 -10.28 -14.86 -5.28
CA CYS A 42 -8.85 -14.62 -5.21
C CYS A 42 -8.43 -14.27 -3.78
N LYS A 43 -7.18 -14.59 -3.45
CA LYS A 43 -6.53 -13.99 -2.28
C LYS A 43 -5.85 -12.71 -2.71
N LEU A 44 -6.22 -11.60 -2.07
CA LEU A 44 -5.59 -10.31 -2.32
C LEU A 44 -4.59 -10.01 -1.22
N HIS A 45 -3.38 -9.63 -1.64
CA HIS A 45 -2.29 -9.22 -0.76
C HIS A 45 -2.06 -7.72 -0.99
N LEU A 46 -2.38 -6.89 0.00
CA LEU A 46 -2.23 -5.43 -0.07
C LEU A 46 -1.01 -4.99 0.74
N PRO A 47 -0.07 -4.24 0.16
CA PRO A 47 1.17 -3.86 0.86
C PRO A 47 0.92 -2.82 1.96
N HIS A 48 1.66 -2.90 3.07
CA HIS A 48 1.71 -1.89 4.13
C HIS A 48 3.15 -1.68 4.65
N CYS A 49 3.36 -0.61 5.41
CA CYS A 49 4.64 -0.27 6.06
C CYS A 49 4.59 -0.30 7.60
N GLU A 50 3.44 -0.66 8.18
CA GLU A 50 3.23 -0.74 9.63
C GLU A 50 4.15 -1.74 10.34
N ILE A 51 4.59 -1.39 11.55
CA ILE A 51 5.32 -2.30 12.43
C ILE A 51 4.33 -3.07 13.30
N ASN A 52 4.23 -4.37 13.08
CA ASN A 52 3.49 -5.26 13.97
C ASN A 52 4.32 -5.46 15.25
N SER A 53 3.82 -5.02 16.41
CA SER A 53 4.49 -5.21 17.71
C SER A 53 3.51 -5.78 18.72
N ASP A 54 3.99 -6.58 19.68
CA ASP A 54 3.15 -7.28 20.67
C ASP A 54 2.22 -6.37 21.50
N LYS A 55 2.45 -5.05 21.48
CA LYS A 55 1.63 -4.03 22.15
C LYS A 55 0.66 -3.29 21.22
N ASN A 56 0.90 -3.34 19.91
CA ASN A 56 0.12 -2.67 18.88
C ASN A 56 -0.30 -3.73 17.84
N GLN A 57 -1.37 -4.48 18.12
CA GLN A 57 -2.06 -5.17 17.03
C GLN A 57 -2.41 -4.13 15.97
N THR A 58 -1.89 -4.30 14.77
CA THR A 58 -2.18 -3.44 13.63
C THR A 58 -3.68 -3.51 13.34
N GLU A 59 -4.43 -2.48 13.73
CA GLU A 59 -5.84 -2.31 13.35
C GLU A 59 -5.99 -1.88 11.89
N LEU A 60 -5.29 -2.58 10.99
CA LEU A 60 -5.50 -2.46 9.56
C LEU A 60 -6.78 -3.21 9.20
N ALA A 61 -7.59 -2.60 8.36
CA ALA A 61 -8.70 -3.24 7.68
C ALA A 61 -8.63 -2.89 6.18
N VAL A 62 -9.49 -3.52 5.38
CA VAL A 62 -9.60 -3.23 3.96
C VAL A 62 -10.97 -2.63 3.68
N ALA A 63 -11.00 -1.45 3.07
CA ALA A 63 -12.21 -0.94 2.42
C ALA A 63 -12.34 -1.56 1.04
N HIS A 64 -13.50 -2.13 0.76
CA HIS A 64 -13.91 -2.60 -0.56
C HIS A 64 -15.10 -1.77 -1.03
N PHE A 65 -14.95 -1.04 -2.14
CA PHE A 65 -16.04 -0.26 -2.70
C PHE A 65 -16.64 -1.00 -3.89
N SER A 66 -17.93 -1.32 -3.83
CA SER A 66 -18.66 -1.99 -4.92
C SER A 66 -20.08 -1.46 -4.99
N ASP A 67 -20.58 -1.19 -6.21
CA ASP A 67 -21.96 -0.76 -6.48
C ASP A 67 -22.44 0.41 -5.60
N GLY A 68 -21.57 1.37 -5.32
CA GLY A 68 -21.85 2.54 -4.49
C GLY A 68 -21.89 2.28 -2.98
N ASN A 69 -21.57 1.05 -2.53
CA ASN A 69 -21.45 0.67 -1.13
C ASN A 69 -19.99 0.52 -0.71
N VAL A 70 -19.75 0.59 0.60
CA VAL A 70 -18.44 0.34 1.22
C VAL A 70 -18.57 -0.83 2.18
N GLU A 71 -17.77 -1.86 1.96
CA GLU A 71 -17.60 -3.00 2.86
C GLU A 71 -16.26 -2.87 3.59
N ILE A 72 -16.26 -3.08 4.91
CA ILE A 72 -15.03 -3.13 5.70
C ILE A 72 -14.70 -4.59 5.97
N ILE A 73 -13.64 -5.06 5.33
CA ILE A 73 -13.17 -6.45 5.41
C ILE A 73 -12.06 -6.52 6.46
N GLN A 74 -12.19 -7.46 7.39
CA GLN A 74 -11.14 -7.76 8.36
C GLN A 74 -10.06 -8.65 7.73
N PRO A 75 -8.76 -8.37 7.99
CA PRO A 75 -7.67 -9.22 7.50
C PRO A 75 -7.82 -10.67 7.96
N LEU A 76 -7.49 -11.60 7.08
CA LEU A 76 -7.21 -12.99 7.47
C LEU A 76 -5.85 -13.08 8.17
N GLU A 77 -4.89 -12.32 7.66
CA GLU A 77 -3.52 -12.26 8.16
C GLU A 77 -2.92 -10.88 7.87
N VAL A 78 -2.13 -10.36 8.81
CA VAL A 78 -1.28 -9.18 8.61
C VAL A 78 0.16 -9.61 8.81
N THR A 79 0.89 -9.73 7.71
CA THR A 79 2.31 -10.11 7.70
C THR A 79 3.19 -8.90 8.03
N GLU A 80 4.52 -9.02 7.87
CA GLU A 80 5.40 -7.86 8.02
C GLU A 80 5.23 -6.81 6.92
N THR A 81 4.66 -7.18 5.76
CA THR A 81 4.64 -6.31 4.57
C THR A 81 3.29 -6.25 3.86
N HIS A 82 2.38 -7.17 4.15
CA HIS A 82 1.10 -7.32 3.46
C HIS A 82 -0.05 -7.68 4.39
N VAL A 83 -1.21 -7.09 4.12
CA VAL A 83 -2.53 -7.54 4.60
C VAL A 83 -3.09 -8.54 3.60
N ILE A 84 -3.60 -9.67 4.08
CA ILE A 84 -4.14 -10.75 3.26
C ILE A 84 -5.64 -10.88 3.52
N ILE A 85 -6.45 -10.86 2.46
CA ILE A 85 -7.91 -11.07 2.50
C ILE A 85 -8.35 -12.05 1.40
N ASP A 86 -9.50 -12.70 1.61
CA ASP A 86 -10.23 -13.39 0.54
C ASP A 86 -11.20 -12.40 -0.12
N ILE A 87 -11.28 -12.42 -1.45
CA ILE A 87 -12.20 -11.58 -2.22
C ILE A 87 -13.04 -12.44 -3.18
N ASN A 88 -14.31 -12.06 -3.31
CA ASN A 88 -15.28 -12.74 -4.19
C ASN A 88 -15.69 -11.86 -5.38
N ASN A 89 -15.46 -10.55 -5.27
CA ASN A 89 -15.73 -9.54 -6.28
C ASN A 89 -14.47 -8.72 -6.52
N LEU A 90 -14.40 -8.06 -7.68
CA LEU A 90 -13.28 -7.23 -8.09
C LEU A 90 -13.78 -5.80 -8.28
N SER A 91 -13.08 -4.85 -7.65
CA SER A 91 -13.40 -3.44 -7.71
C SER A 91 -12.29 -2.64 -7.02
N LEU A 92 -12.64 -1.58 -6.30
CA LEU A 92 -11.74 -0.74 -5.53
C LEU A 92 -11.43 -1.35 -4.16
N PHE A 93 -10.14 -1.53 -3.85
CA PHE A 93 -9.65 -2.01 -2.56
C PHE A 93 -8.59 -1.08 -1.99
N GLY A 94 -8.69 -0.73 -0.72
CA GLY A 94 -7.70 0.14 -0.06
C GLY A 94 -7.55 -0.18 1.41
N LEU A 95 -6.33 -0.07 1.93
CA LEU A 95 -6.08 -0.23 3.36
C LEU A 95 -6.62 0.97 4.12
N ILE A 96 -7.24 0.71 5.26
CA ILE A 96 -7.76 1.70 6.18
C ILE A 96 -7.33 1.38 7.61
N MET A 97 -7.24 2.40 8.46
CA MET A 97 -6.85 2.28 9.86
C MET A 97 -7.63 3.29 10.71
N LYS A 98 -7.84 3.04 12.01
CA LYS A 98 -8.52 4.02 12.88
C LYS A 98 -7.75 5.33 13.03
N ILE A 99 -8.48 6.44 13.17
CA ILE A 99 -7.95 7.81 13.26
C ILE A 99 -7.19 8.07 14.58
N PHE A 100 -7.49 7.34 15.66
CA PHE A 100 -6.95 7.60 17.01
C PHE A 100 -5.54 7.03 17.26
N PHE A 101 -4.81 6.62 16.23
CA PHE A 101 -3.46 6.13 16.43
C PHE A 101 -2.45 7.28 16.46
N GLU A 102 -1.72 7.36 17.57
CA GLU A 102 -0.44 8.07 17.68
C GLU A 102 0.50 7.69 16.52
N ASP A 103 1.45 8.57 16.20
CA ASP A 103 2.46 8.36 15.16
C ASP A 103 3.03 6.93 15.22
N LYS A 104 2.56 6.05 14.32
CA LYS A 104 3.02 4.68 14.27
C LYS A 104 4.38 4.64 13.61
N PRO A 105 5.42 4.09 14.28
CA PRO A 105 6.71 3.94 13.64
C PRO A 105 6.56 2.96 12.48
N ILE A 106 7.22 3.28 11.36
CA ILE A 106 7.35 2.40 10.20
C ILE A 106 8.79 1.90 10.08
N LYS A 107 8.98 0.69 9.55
CA LYS A 107 10.32 0.25 9.12
C LYS A 107 10.66 1.03 7.85
N ALA A 108 11.73 1.81 7.89
CA ALA A 108 12.18 2.61 6.76
C ALA A 108 13.64 2.30 6.39
N GLN A 109 14.01 2.65 5.17
CA GLN A 109 15.36 2.56 4.64
C GLN A 109 15.77 3.90 4.01
N VAL A 110 17.07 4.21 4.06
CA VAL A 110 17.63 5.44 3.48
C VAL A 110 18.51 5.07 2.29
N LEU A 111 18.18 5.63 1.12
CA LEU A 111 18.98 5.51 -0.09
C LEU A 111 19.75 6.81 -0.34
N LEU A 112 21.04 6.65 -0.65
CA LEU A 112 21.97 7.74 -0.88
C LEU A 112 22.48 7.69 -2.31
N PHE A 113 22.15 8.70 -3.12
CA PHE A 113 22.68 8.84 -4.48
C PHE A 113 23.64 10.02 -4.55
N TYR A 114 24.89 9.72 -4.92
CA TYR A 114 25.93 10.71 -5.10
C TYR A 114 26.03 11.11 -6.57
N LYS A 115 26.02 12.42 -6.85
CA LYS A 115 26.16 12.99 -8.18
C LYS A 115 27.22 14.09 -8.17
N GLU A 116 28.23 13.96 -9.01
CA GLU A 116 29.14 15.07 -9.30
C GLU A 116 28.50 15.96 -10.35
N ILE A 117 28.44 17.28 -10.09
CA ILE A 117 27.67 18.21 -10.93
C ILE A 117 28.55 18.85 -12.02
N LEU A 118 29.80 19.20 -11.70
CA LEU A 118 30.75 19.81 -12.62
C LEU A 118 32.19 19.51 -12.17
N GLU A 119 32.98 18.88 -13.04
CA GLU A 119 34.40 18.56 -12.78
C GLU A 119 35.22 19.82 -12.46
N THR A 120 34.92 20.94 -13.13
CA THR A 120 35.65 22.20 -13.00
C THR A 120 35.42 22.91 -11.66
N THR A 121 34.27 22.67 -11.01
CA THR A 121 33.90 23.34 -9.74
C THR A 121 33.97 22.40 -8.54
N LYS A 122 34.24 21.10 -8.75
CA LYS A 122 34.22 20.04 -7.72
C LYS A 122 32.94 20.03 -6.89
N LYS A 123 31.83 20.52 -7.43
CA LYS A 123 30.54 20.53 -6.74
C LYS A 123 29.96 19.12 -6.69
N LYS A 124 29.65 18.69 -5.47
CA LYS A 124 29.10 17.37 -5.15
C LYS A 124 27.66 17.53 -4.66
N LYS A 125 26.77 16.64 -5.08
CA LYS A 125 25.38 16.56 -4.61
C LYS A 125 25.10 15.18 -4.06
N LEU A 126 24.47 15.15 -2.89
CA LEU A 126 23.97 13.93 -2.28
C LEU A 126 22.44 14.02 -2.24
N HIS A 127 21.79 13.09 -2.92
CA HIS A 127 20.35 12.89 -2.83
C HIS A 127 20.07 11.86 -1.73
N MET A 128 19.20 12.22 -0.79
CA MET A 128 18.79 11.36 0.32
C MET A 128 17.31 11.04 0.16
N HIS A 129 16.99 9.76 0.00
CA HIS A 129 15.62 9.28 -0.12
C HIS A 129 15.28 8.40 1.09
N LEU A 130 14.24 8.78 1.81
CA LEU A 130 13.65 7.95 2.86
C LEU A 130 12.49 7.17 2.25
N LEU A 131 12.58 5.84 2.26
CA LEU A 131 11.57 4.95 1.71
C LEU A 131 11.08 3.98 2.78
N PRO A 132 9.82 3.51 2.71
CA PRO A 132 9.40 2.34 3.45
C PRO A 132 10.30 1.12 3.13
N HIS A 133 10.55 0.27 4.13
CA HIS A 133 11.45 -0.89 4.00
C HIS A 133 10.93 -1.95 3.03
N ASN A 134 9.62 -2.02 2.82
CA ASN A 134 9.01 -2.96 1.87
C ASN A 134 9.17 -2.53 0.40
N VAL A 135 9.74 -1.36 0.11
CA VAL A 135 10.07 -0.94 -1.26
C VAL A 135 11.34 -1.66 -1.72
N PRO A 136 11.31 -2.49 -2.78
CA PRO A 136 12.50 -3.15 -3.28
C PRO A 136 13.52 -2.13 -3.79
N VAL A 137 14.73 -2.12 -3.21
CA VAL A 137 15.78 -1.15 -3.59
C VAL A 137 16.13 -1.24 -5.08
N ILE A 138 15.99 -2.43 -5.69
CA ILE A 138 16.31 -2.65 -7.10
C ILE A 138 15.37 -1.88 -8.06
N GLU A 139 14.14 -1.58 -7.63
CA GLU A 139 13.18 -0.83 -8.46
C GLU A 139 13.43 0.68 -8.43
N VAL A 140 14.29 1.15 -7.52
CA VAL A 140 14.59 2.56 -7.28
C VAL A 140 16.06 2.89 -7.55
N THR A 141 16.80 2.04 -8.26
CA THR A 141 18.25 2.21 -8.51
C THR A 141 18.61 3.31 -9.50
N CYS A 142 17.65 3.85 -10.26
CA CYS A 142 17.91 4.83 -11.31
C CYS A 142 17.23 6.17 -11.01
N PHE A 143 18.02 7.13 -10.52
CA PHE A 143 17.65 8.55 -10.53
C PHE A 143 18.35 9.22 -11.72
N ASN A 144 17.57 9.65 -12.72
CA ASN A 144 18.06 10.44 -13.86
C ASN A 144 18.40 11.89 -13.42
#